data_AF-S9ZG56-F1
#
_entry.id   AF-S9ZG56-F1
#
_cell.length_a   1.000
_cell.length_b   1.000
_cell.length_c   1.000
_cell.angle_alpha   90.00
_cell.angle_beta   90.00
_cell.angle_gamma   90.00
#
_symmetry.space_group_name_H-M   'P 1'
#
loop_
_entity.id
_entity.type
_entity.pdbx_description
1 polymer ?
#
loop_
_entity_poly.entity_id
_entity_poly.type
_entity_poly.pdbx_seq_one_letter_code
_entity_poly.pdbx_strand_id
1 'polypeptide(L)'
;MRILPALTAALMVTACASVTAPESASTSPQPEPLTRGYGAPVAAIAGGLMMLSDLKLFKLEYIAGGLVAFALYDPFAPTWRIEVREAGKDRVRMALRMKSLFTGGDGEARQVFLRNARELTEAGGFVAYEIVHYEEGIESSRPFAHRYANAEIQLVRSHIFPTL
;
A
#
# COMPACT_ATOMS: atom_id res chain seq x y z
N MET A 1 -52.23 -12.02 -8.65
CA MET A 1 -51.35 -12.11 -9.84
C MET A 1 -50.54 -10.82 -9.90
N ARG A 2 -49.21 -10.72 -9.87
CA ARG A 2 -48.06 -11.63 -9.85
C ARG A 2 -46.82 -10.78 -9.44
N ILE A 3 -46.06 -11.23 -8.44
CA ILE A 3 -44.58 -11.35 -8.35
C ILE A 3 -43.72 -10.03 -8.41
N LEU A 4 -43.12 -9.53 -7.32
CA LEU A 4 -41.80 -9.80 -6.66
C LEU A 4 -40.56 -9.07 -7.31
N PRO A 5 -39.40 -8.87 -6.62
CA PRO A 5 -38.77 -7.56 -6.34
C PRO A 5 -37.22 -7.53 -6.52
N ALA A 6 -36.58 -6.46 -6.02
CA ALA A 6 -35.24 -6.36 -5.39
C ALA A 6 -33.97 -6.82 -6.13
N LEU A 7 -32.97 -5.92 -6.20
CA LEU A 7 -31.56 -6.30 -6.23
C LEU A 7 -30.69 -5.25 -5.51
N THR A 8 -30.47 -5.45 -4.21
CA THR A 8 -29.38 -4.84 -3.43
C THR A 8 -28.19 -5.80 -3.46
N ALA A 9 -27.09 -5.36 -4.06
CA ALA A 9 -25.85 -6.13 -4.14
C ALA A 9 -25.04 -5.97 -2.84
N ALA A 10 -24.83 -7.08 -2.13
CA ALA A 10 -23.88 -7.19 -1.03
C ALA A 10 -22.56 -7.74 -1.57
N LEU A 11 -21.47 -6.98 -1.39
CA LEU A 11 -20.10 -7.40 -1.72
C LEU A 11 -19.57 -8.26 -0.55
N MET A 12 -19.40 -9.56 -0.77
CA MET A 12 -18.72 -10.48 0.14
C MET A 12 -17.23 -10.53 -0.22
N VAL A 13 -16.36 -10.18 0.71
CA VAL A 13 -14.91 -10.42 0.64
C VAL A 13 -14.65 -11.82 1.20
N THR A 14 -14.31 -12.76 0.33
CA THR A 14 -13.93 -14.14 0.67
C THR A 14 -12.43 -14.22 0.95
N ALA A 15 -12.07 -14.52 2.20
CA ALA A 15 -10.70 -14.88 2.58
C ALA A 15 -10.51 -16.40 2.40
N CYS A 16 -9.66 -16.80 1.46
CA CYS A 16 -9.24 -18.20 1.27
C CYS A 16 -8.11 -18.54 2.26
N ALA A 17 -8.36 -19.46 3.18
CA ALA A 17 -7.33 -20.16 3.94
C ALA A 17 -7.43 -21.65 3.60
N SER A 18 -6.47 -22.16 2.81
CA SER A 18 -6.35 -23.57 2.48
C SER A 18 -5.59 -24.30 3.59
N VAL A 19 -6.28 -25.16 4.34
CA VAL A 19 -5.68 -26.12 5.28
C VAL A 19 -5.73 -27.51 4.66
N THR A 20 -4.56 -28.11 4.48
CA THR A 20 -4.34 -29.48 4.01
C THR A 20 -4.87 -30.48 5.05
N ALA A 21 -5.79 -31.36 4.66
CA ALA A 21 -6.37 -32.40 5.52
C ALA A 21 -5.58 -33.73 5.41
N PRO A 22 -5.41 -34.51 6.50
CA PRO A 22 -5.12 -35.93 6.40
C PRO A 22 -6.41 -36.75 6.38
N GLU A 23 -6.36 -37.83 5.60
CA GLU A 23 -7.41 -38.80 5.30
C GLU A 23 -7.87 -39.61 6.52
N SER A 24 -9.19 -39.73 6.74
CA SER A 24 -9.82 -40.84 7.48
C SER A 24 -11.36 -40.84 7.35
N ALA A 25 -11.85 -41.95 6.80
CA ALA A 25 -13.11 -42.65 7.10
C ALA A 25 -14.46 -41.94 6.90
N SER A 26 -15.18 -42.46 5.91
CA SER A 26 -16.60 -42.26 5.60
C SER A 26 -17.53 -42.36 6.81
N THR A 27 -18.30 -41.30 7.07
CA THR A 27 -19.59 -41.34 7.77
C THR A 27 -20.50 -40.27 7.15
N SER A 28 -21.78 -40.61 7.05
CA SER A 28 -22.88 -39.96 6.31
C SER A 28 -22.93 -38.41 6.31
N PRO A 29 -23.51 -37.78 5.26
CA PRO A 29 -23.73 -36.35 5.23
C PRO A 29 -24.88 -35.98 6.18
N GLN A 30 -24.54 -35.68 7.44
CA GLN A 30 -25.42 -34.91 8.31
C GLN A 30 -25.35 -33.43 7.90
N PRO A 31 -26.46 -32.68 7.93
CA PRO A 31 -26.42 -31.24 7.72
C PRO A 31 -25.65 -30.61 8.90
N GLU A 32 -24.36 -30.33 8.70
CA GLU A 32 -23.54 -29.57 9.64
C GLU A 32 -24.26 -28.26 9.96
N PRO A 33 -24.60 -27.98 11.23
CA PRO A 33 -25.25 -26.74 11.59
C PRO A 33 -24.28 -25.59 11.30
N LEU A 34 -24.75 -24.56 10.58
CA LEU A 34 -24.02 -23.34 10.24
C LEU A 34 -23.28 -22.72 11.44
N THR A 35 -23.69 -23.04 12.66
CA THR A 35 -23.10 -22.57 13.92
C THR A 35 -21.68 -23.09 14.20
N ARG A 36 -21.26 -24.25 13.67
CA ARG A 36 -19.94 -24.84 14.02
C ARG A 36 -18.74 -24.06 13.46
N GLY A 37 -18.91 -23.28 12.39
CA GLY A 37 -17.83 -22.47 11.78
C GLY A 37 -17.77 -21.01 12.21
N TYR A 38 -18.91 -20.42 12.62
CA TYR A 38 -19.02 -18.97 12.85
C TYR A 38 -19.11 -18.56 14.32
N GLY A 39 -19.28 -19.51 15.25
CA GLY A 39 -19.40 -19.19 16.68
C GLY A 39 -18.19 -18.43 17.24
N ALA A 40 -16.97 -18.87 16.90
CA ALA A 40 -15.74 -18.21 17.36
C ALA A 40 -15.55 -16.80 16.74
N PRO A 41 -15.69 -16.60 15.40
CA PRO A 41 -15.67 -15.26 14.83
C PRO A 41 -16.72 -14.30 15.42
N VAL A 42 -17.95 -14.77 15.59
CA VAL A 42 -19.04 -13.94 16.14
C VAL A 42 -18.76 -13.55 17.59
N ALA A 43 -18.31 -14.50 18.42
CA ALA A 43 -17.93 -14.22 19.80
C ALA A 43 -16.75 -13.25 19.88
N ALA A 44 -15.76 -13.35 18.99
CA ALA A 44 -14.63 -12.43 18.93
C ALA A 44 -15.05 -11.00 18.58
N ILE A 45 -15.95 -10.84 17.60
CA ILE A 45 -16.50 -9.53 17.22
C ILE A 45 -17.31 -8.93 18.37
N ALA A 46 -18.23 -9.70 18.95
CA ALA A 46 -19.07 -9.23 20.04
C ALA A 46 -18.22 -8.85 21.27
N GLY A 47 -17.30 -9.72 21.67
CA GLY A 47 -16.37 -9.45 22.78
C GLY A 47 -15.48 -8.24 22.52
N GLY A 48 -14.98 -8.06 21.29
CA GLY A 48 -14.21 -6.88 20.89
C GLY A 48 -15.03 -5.60 21.00
N LEU A 49 -16.26 -5.58 20.49
CA LEU A 49 -17.16 -4.42 20.61
C LEU A 49 -17.48 -4.06 22.07
N MET A 50 -17.72 -5.07 22.91
CA MET A 50 -17.92 -4.85 24.35
C MET A 50 -16.67 -4.25 25.00
N MET A 51 -15.48 -4.80 24.71
CA MET A 51 -14.22 -4.27 25.19
C MET A 51 -13.98 -2.82 24.74
N LEU A 52 -14.19 -2.49 23.46
CA LEU A 52 -14.04 -1.11 22.96
C LEU A 52 -15.02 -0.14 23.65
N SER A 53 -16.22 -0.61 23.98
CA SER A 53 -17.23 0.16 24.70
C SER A 53 -16.82 0.40 26.16
N ASP A 54 -16.31 -0.63 26.85
CA ASP A 54 -15.77 -0.53 28.21
C ASP A 54 -14.58 0.41 28.29
N LEU A 55 -13.71 0.38 27.27
CA LEU A 55 -12.58 1.31 27.10
C LEU A 55 -13.02 2.71 26.65
N LYS A 56 -14.32 2.93 26.40
CA LYS A 56 -14.91 4.21 25.97
C LYS A 56 -14.33 4.73 24.64
N LEU A 57 -13.74 3.87 23.80
CA LEU A 57 -13.12 4.30 22.54
C LEU A 57 -14.13 4.83 21.52
N PHE A 58 -15.42 4.52 21.68
CA PHE A 58 -16.49 5.08 20.86
C PHE A 58 -16.91 6.50 21.22
N LYS A 59 -16.39 7.09 22.30
CA LYS A 59 -16.67 8.50 22.55
C LYS A 59 -16.07 9.36 21.45
N LEU A 60 -16.77 10.44 21.12
CA LEU A 60 -16.39 11.37 20.08
C LEU A 60 -14.95 11.90 20.26
N GLU A 61 -14.52 12.15 21.50
CA GLU A 61 -13.15 12.61 21.82
C GLU A 61 -12.06 11.63 21.35
N TYR A 62 -12.24 10.33 21.56
CA TYR A 62 -11.26 9.31 21.15
C TYR A 62 -11.34 9.02 19.66
N ILE A 63 -12.55 8.99 19.08
CA ILE A 63 -12.70 8.83 17.63
C ILE A 63 -12.06 10.02 16.91
N ALA A 64 -12.35 11.25 17.34
CA ALA A 64 -11.78 12.46 16.75
C ALA A 64 -10.25 12.47 16.92
N GLY A 65 -9.74 12.16 18.13
CA GLY A 65 -8.30 12.05 18.38
C GLY A 65 -7.63 10.98 17.51
N GLY A 66 -8.27 9.82 17.35
CA GLY A 66 -7.79 8.74 16.50
C GLY A 66 -7.74 9.12 15.02
N LEU A 67 -8.77 9.81 14.52
CA LEU A 67 -8.79 10.31 13.14
C LEU A 67 -7.72 11.39 12.90
N VAL A 68 -7.49 12.28 13.87
CA VAL A 68 -6.40 13.27 13.79
C VAL A 68 -5.04 12.57 13.78
N ALA A 69 -4.81 11.61 14.68
CA ALA A 69 -3.58 10.83 14.70
C ALA A 69 -3.38 10.05 13.38
N PHE A 70 -4.46 9.48 12.83
CA PHE A 70 -4.45 8.81 11.54
C PHE A 70 -4.12 9.76 10.38
N ALA A 71 -4.71 10.95 10.35
CA ALA A 71 -4.42 11.94 9.31
C ALA A 71 -2.96 12.45 9.35
N LEU A 72 -2.36 12.53 10.55
CA LEU A 72 -0.97 12.94 10.72
C LEU A 72 0.03 11.81 10.41
N TYR A 73 -0.24 10.60 10.91
CA TYR A 73 0.66 9.46 10.75
C TYR A 73 0.42 8.66 9.48
N ASP A 74 -0.74 8.72 8.84
CA ASP A 74 -1.23 7.90 7.71
C ASP A 74 -0.43 6.60 7.46
N PRO A 75 -0.84 5.47 8.05
CA PRO A 75 -0.11 4.20 7.92
C PRO A 75 -0.11 3.65 6.48
N PHE A 76 -0.98 4.16 5.60
CA PHE A 76 -1.10 3.66 4.22
C PHE A 76 -0.37 4.55 3.20
N ALA A 77 0.14 5.70 3.61
CA ALA A 77 0.97 6.52 2.75
C ALA A 77 2.29 5.80 2.40
N PRO A 78 2.78 5.89 1.15
CA PRO A 78 4.09 5.36 0.76
C PRO A 78 5.22 5.90 1.65
N THR A 79 6.17 5.03 1.99
CA THR A 79 7.35 5.39 2.81
C THR A 79 8.18 6.49 2.18
N TRP A 80 8.31 6.47 0.84
CA TRP A 80 9.08 7.41 0.05
C TRP A 80 8.15 8.26 -0.81
N ARG A 81 8.20 9.58 -0.60
CA ARG A 81 7.57 10.56 -1.50
C ARG A 81 8.55 10.93 -2.59
N ILE A 82 8.05 11.04 -3.82
CA ILE A 82 8.88 11.21 -5.01
C ILE A 82 8.38 12.45 -5.73
N GLU A 83 9.23 13.46 -5.84
CA GLU A 83 8.97 14.66 -6.63
C GLU A 83 9.77 14.57 -7.93
N VAL A 84 9.07 14.58 -9.06
CA VAL A 84 9.67 14.53 -10.39
C VAL A 84 9.61 15.92 -11.01
N ARG A 85 10.74 16.41 -11.50
CA ARG A 85 10.85 17.72 -12.14
C ARG A 85 11.65 17.59 -13.42
N GLU A 86 11.19 18.24 -14.48
CA GLU A 86 11.97 18.36 -15.72
C GLU A 86 13.17 19.29 -15.46
N ALA A 87 14.36 18.82 -15.82
CA ALA A 87 15.62 19.54 -15.59
C ALA A 87 16.27 20.05 -16.88
N GLY A 88 15.70 19.70 -18.05
CA GLY A 88 16.19 20.08 -19.37
C GLY A 88 15.65 19.14 -20.44
N LYS A 89 16.17 19.27 -21.66
CA LYS A 89 15.77 18.39 -22.77
C LYS A 89 16.13 16.94 -22.45
N ASP A 90 15.12 16.09 -22.40
CA ASP A 90 15.23 14.67 -22.07
C ASP A 90 15.87 14.41 -20.69
N ARG A 91 15.92 15.39 -19.78
CA ARG A 91 16.48 15.26 -18.42
C ARG A 91 15.42 15.39 -17.35
N VAL A 92 15.45 14.48 -16.39
CA VAL A 92 14.50 14.44 -15.29
C VAL A 92 15.25 14.35 -13.96
N ARG A 93 14.88 15.21 -13.02
CA ARG A 93 15.32 15.15 -11.63
C ARG A 93 14.23 14.54 -10.77
N MET A 94 14.65 13.66 -9.88
CA MET A 94 13.80 12.98 -8.91
C MET A 94 14.32 13.28 -7.51
N ALA A 95 13.52 13.94 -6.70
CA ALA A 95 13.80 14.16 -5.29
C ALA A 95 12.94 13.21 -4.46
N LEU A 96 13.58 12.26 -3.80
CA LEU A 96 12.95 11.28 -2.93
C LEU A 96 13.12 11.74 -1.48
N ARG A 97 12.02 11.80 -0.75
CA ARG A 97 12.01 12.16 0.67
C ARG A 97 11.28 11.09 1.46
N MET A 98 11.97 10.53 2.44
CA MET A 98 11.37 9.58 3.35
C MET A 98 10.41 10.29 4.31
N LYS A 99 9.37 9.57 4.74
CA LYS A 99 8.49 10.05 5.81
C LYS A 99 9.26 10.30 7.12
N SER A 100 8.73 11.13 8.00
CA SER A 100 9.33 11.44 9.30
C SER A 100 9.17 10.33 10.34
N LEU A 101 8.03 9.63 10.29
CA LEU A 101 7.67 8.54 11.19
C LEU A 101 7.48 7.29 10.34
N PHE A 102 8.38 6.33 10.50
CA PHE A 102 8.36 5.07 9.77
C PHE A 102 9.07 3.99 10.60
N THR A 103 8.79 2.74 10.26
CA THR A 103 9.48 1.56 10.83
C THR A 103 10.08 0.77 9.68
N GLY A 104 11.34 1.04 9.32
CA GLY A 104 12.04 0.37 8.22
C GLY A 104 11.92 1.08 6.85
N GLY A 105 12.45 0.45 5.78
CA GLY A 105 12.49 1.03 4.43
C GLY A 105 13.68 1.94 4.14
N ASP A 106 14.61 2.05 5.09
CA ASP A 106 15.79 2.92 5.04
C ASP A 106 16.74 2.64 3.85
N GLY A 107 16.82 1.37 3.41
CA GLY A 107 17.65 0.93 2.30
C GLY A 107 16.93 0.82 0.95
N GLU A 108 15.63 1.15 0.91
CA GLU A 108 14.82 0.97 -0.30
C GLU A 108 14.94 2.13 -1.28
N ALA A 109 15.58 3.24 -0.89
CA ALA A 109 15.69 4.47 -1.68
C ALA A 109 16.12 4.20 -3.13
N ARG A 110 17.18 3.41 -3.31
CA ARG A 110 17.69 3.04 -4.63
C ARG A 110 16.72 2.20 -5.43
N GLN A 111 16.09 1.20 -4.82
CA GLN A 111 15.13 0.34 -5.52
C GLN A 111 13.87 1.13 -5.92
N VAL A 112 13.38 1.99 -5.03
CA VAL A 112 12.26 2.89 -5.30
C VAL A 112 12.59 3.82 -6.47
N PHE A 113 13.78 4.43 -6.45
CA PHE A 113 14.27 5.26 -7.56
C PHE A 113 14.30 4.49 -8.88
N LEU A 114 14.99 3.34 -8.94
CA LEU A 114 15.14 2.57 -10.18
C LEU A 114 13.80 2.12 -10.76
N ARG A 115 12.85 1.72 -9.90
CA ARG A 115 11.49 1.37 -10.32
C ARG A 115 10.77 2.57 -10.94
N ASN A 116 10.80 3.72 -10.26
CA ASN A 116 10.11 4.92 -10.74
C ASN A 116 10.78 5.48 -12.00
N ALA A 117 12.11 5.44 -12.12
CA ALA A 117 12.83 5.85 -13.32
C ALA A 117 12.44 4.99 -14.53
N ARG A 118 12.29 3.67 -14.32
CA ARG A 118 11.79 2.75 -15.34
C ARG A 118 10.36 3.09 -15.76
N GLU A 119 9.45 3.26 -14.80
CA GLU A 119 8.06 3.63 -15.06
C GLU A 119 7.96 4.95 -15.83
N LEU A 120 8.77 5.96 -15.47
CA LEU A 120 8.88 7.23 -16.19
C LEU A 120 9.35 7.07 -17.63
N THR A 121 10.35 6.21 -17.84
CA THR A 121 10.92 5.96 -19.17
C THR A 121 9.90 5.27 -20.07
N GLU A 122 9.23 4.25 -19.55
CA GLU A 122 8.19 3.49 -20.26
C GLU A 122 6.97 4.39 -20.56
N ALA A 123 6.49 5.16 -19.56
CA ALA A 123 5.36 6.07 -19.74
C ALA A 123 5.67 7.23 -20.70
N GLY A 124 6.92 7.69 -20.75
CA GLY A 124 7.38 8.74 -21.66
C GLY A 124 7.68 8.26 -23.09
N GLY A 125 7.59 6.96 -23.37
CA GLY A 125 7.91 6.39 -24.68
C GLY A 125 9.40 6.43 -25.04
N PHE A 126 10.26 6.45 -24.03
CA PHE A 126 11.71 6.36 -24.20
C PHE A 126 12.16 4.89 -24.16
N VAL A 127 13.33 4.60 -24.72
CA VAL A 127 13.83 3.22 -24.82
C VAL A 127 14.69 2.84 -23.62
N ALA A 128 15.41 3.81 -23.07
CA ALA A 128 16.25 3.61 -21.90
C ALA A 128 16.41 4.92 -21.13
N TYR A 129 17.01 4.82 -19.95
CA TYR A 129 17.49 5.95 -19.18
C TYR A 129 18.92 5.69 -18.71
N GLU A 130 19.67 6.77 -18.54
CA GLU A 130 20.99 6.77 -17.93
C GLU A 130 20.96 7.56 -16.63
N ILE A 131 21.63 7.06 -15.60
CA ILE A 131 21.71 7.74 -14.30
C ILE A 131 22.89 8.71 -14.37
N VAL A 132 22.60 10.00 -14.41
CA VAL A 132 23.61 11.07 -14.49
C VAL A 132 24.16 11.38 -13.09
N HIS A 133 23.27 11.46 -12.11
CA HIS A 133 23.63 11.74 -10.72
C HIS A 133 22.75 10.93 -9.79
N TYR A 134 23.33 10.45 -8.69
CA TYR A 134 22.59 9.79 -7.63
C TYR A 134 23.29 10.04 -6.30
N GLU A 135 22.56 10.63 -5.36
CA GLU A 135 23.01 10.85 -4.00
C GLU A 135 21.96 10.38 -3.01
N GLU A 136 22.41 9.74 -1.94
CA GLU A 136 21.60 9.40 -0.78
C GLU A 136 22.20 10.10 0.43
N GLY A 137 21.35 10.56 1.34
CA GLY A 137 21.80 11.24 2.53
C GLY A 137 20.77 11.25 3.64
N ILE A 138 21.22 11.73 4.79
CA ILE A 138 20.38 11.97 5.96
C ILE A 138 20.51 13.45 6.30
N GLU A 139 19.39 14.15 6.22
CA GLU A 139 19.29 15.54 6.62
C GLU A 139 18.87 15.59 8.09
N SER A 140 19.75 16.13 8.95
CA SER A 140 19.47 16.29 10.38
C SER A 140 18.68 17.58 10.62
N SER A 141 17.40 17.56 10.23
CA SER A 141 16.46 18.63 10.61
C SER A 141 15.93 18.40 12.02
N ARG A 142 15.54 19.48 12.72
CA ARG A 142 14.78 19.36 13.98
C ARG A 142 13.28 19.43 13.63
N PRO A 143 12.40 18.64 14.29
CA PRO A 143 12.67 17.75 15.43
C PRO A 143 13.14 16.32 15.08
N PHE A 144 13.09 15.92 13.81
CA PHE A 144 13.48 14.57 13.36
C PHE A 144 14.41 14.63 12.16
N ALA A 145 15.38 13.71 12.11
CA ALA A 145 16.20 13.52 10.92
C ALA A 145 15.37 12.85 9.81
N HIS A 146 15.63 13.23 8.56
CA HIS A 146 14.93 12.68 7.40
C HIS A 146 15.94 12.17 6.37
N ARG A 147 15.71 10.96 5.87
CA ARG A 147 16.47 10.45 4.74
C ARG A 147 15.97 11.08 3.44
N TYR A 148 16.90 11.30 2.53
CA TYR A 148 16.61 11.75 1.19
C TYR A 148 17.46 11.02 0.17
N ALA A 149 16.97 10.98 -1.06
CA ALA A 149 17.78 10.62 -2.22
C ALA A 149 17.47 11.59 -3.35
N ASN A 150 18.49 12.17 -3.97
CA ASN A 150 18.31 12.98 -5.17
C ASN A 150 18.95 12.24 -6.34
N ALA A 151 18.23 12.18 -7.45
CA ALA A 151 18.69 11.53 -8.65
C ALA A 151 18.42 12.41 -9.87
N GLU A 152 19.32 12.35 -10.85
CA GLU A 152 19.10 12.92 -12.17
C GLU A 152 19.28 11.81 -13.20
N ILE A 153 18.28 11.66 -14.08
CA ILE A 153 18.32 10.73 -15.20
C ILE A 153 18.25 11.47 -16.53
N GLN A 154 18.96 10.93 -17.52
CA GLN A 154 18.85 11.31 -18.91
C GLN A 154 18.05 10.24 -19.64
N LEU A 155 16.96 10.63 -20.28
CA LEU A 155 16.12 9.76 -21.09
C LEU A 155 16.74 9.60 -22.48
N VAL A 156 16.72 8.37 -23.00
CA VAL A 156 17.33 7.99 -24.28
C VAL A 156 16.23 7.57 -25.25
N ARG A 157 16.23 8.19 -26.43
CA ARG A 157 15.30 7.89 -27.52
C ARG A 157 15.94 6.93 -28.52
N SER A 158 15.17 5.98 -29.07
CA SER A 158 15.67 5.17 -30.19
C SER A 158 15.89 6.05 -31.41
N HIS A 159 17.12 6.03 -31.93
CA HIS A 159 17.38 6.40 -33.30
C HIS A 159 17.25 5.11 -34.11
N ILE A 160 16.08 4.86 -34.69
CA ILE A 160 15.98 3.84 -35.73
C ILE A 160 16.81 4.38 -36.91
N PHE A 161 17.85 3.64 -37.29
CA PHE A 161 18.72 3.98 -38.42
C PHE A 161 17.86 4.33 -39.64
N PRO A 162 18.16 5.42 -40.38
CA PRO A 162 17.45 5.69 -41.63
C PRO A 162 17.74 4.54 -42.58
N THR A 163 16.68 3.87 -43.03
CA THR A 163 16.74 2.86 -44.08
C THR A 163 17.26 3.53 -45.36
N LEU A 164 18.39 3.02 -45.86
CA LEU A 164 19.00 3.37 -47.14
C LEU A 164 18.04 3.13 -48.31
#